data_AF-A0A6I9XDS3-F1
#
_entry.id   AF-A0A6I9XDS3-F1
#
_cell.length_a   1.000
_cell.length_b   1.000
_cell.length_c   1.000
_cell.angle_alpha   90.00
_cell.angle_beta   90.00
_cell.angle_gamma   90.00
#
_symmetry.space_group_name_H-M   'P 1'
#
loop_
_entity.id
_entity.type
_entity.pdbx_description
1 polymer ?
#
loop_
_entity_poly.entity_id
_entity_poly.type
_entity_poly.pdbx_seq_one_letter_code
_entity_poly.pdbx_strand_id
1 'polypeptide(L)'
;MPYLTVCNRQLSWTLTLVLGYLFYLLLGAMVFQLLEKQAEAQSRDQFQIKKLMFLQNYTCLDRQALEQFVQVIMEAWEKGVNPEGNSTNPSNWDFSNSFFFAGTVVTTIGYGNLAPSTVAGQVFCVFYALFGVPLNLAFLNRLGKGLSTHLIDLDRWVHKSGRAQENKIAIKNLGTDPSKHYISVYRSLAAIWIVFGLAWLALIFNLGADLMEKFLQLNKQKPHPETTEVTVSKGEDNPGQPRIHIPS
;
A
#
# COMPACT_ATOMS: atom_id res chain seq x y z
N MET A 1 41.51 9.63 23.79
CA MET A 1 41.05 9.34 22.41
C MET A 1 39.80 8.45 22.46
N PRO A 2 38.56 8.98 22.61
CA PRO A 2 37.35 8.15 22.77
C PRO A 2 36.42 8.06 21.53
N TYR A 3 36.82 8.59 20.37
CA TYR A 3 35.92 8.67 19.20
C TYR A 3 35.76 7.35 18.40
N LEU A 4 36.61 6.34 18.60
CA LEU A 4 36.60 5.12 17.76
C LEU A 4 35.56 4.08 18.19
N THR A 5 35.12 4.03 19.46
CA THR A 5 34.25 2.96 19.97
C THR A 5 32.77 3.15 19.63
N VAL A 6 32.32 4.40 19.45
CA VAL A 6 30.91 4.73 19.11
C VAL A 6 30.59 4.34 17.66
N CYS A 7 31.57 4.43 16.75
CA CYS A 7 31.43 4.08 15.35
C CYS A 7 31.20 2.58 15.13
N ASN A 8 31.89 1.72 15.89
CA ASN A 8 31.75 0.25 15.77
C ASN A 8 30.35 -0.26 16.22
N ARG A 9 29.76 0.36 17.25
CA ARG A 9 28.42 -0.03 17.73
C ARG A 9 27.30 0.41 16.79
N GLN A 10 27.36 1.64 16.26
CA GLN A 10 26.39 2.10 15.26
C GLN A 10 26.53 1.36 13.91
N LEU A 11 27.76 1.02 13.51
CA LEU A 11 28.03 0.20 12.32
C LEU A 11 27.48 -1.22 12.46
N SER A 12 27.60 -1.83 13.65
CA SER A 12 27.02 -3.16 13.91
C SER A 12 25.50 -3.16 13.81
N TRP A 13 24.81 -2.16 14.37
CA TRP A 13 23.34 -2.09 14.31
C TRP A 13 22.81 -1.80 12.90
N THR A 14 23.47 -0.92 12.16
CA THR A 14 23.11 -0.65 10.77
C THR A 14 23.31 -1.90 9.89
N LEU A 15 24.39 -2.65 10.09
CA LEU A 15 24.62 -3.93 9.41
C LEU A 15 23.52 -4.96 9.73
N THR A 16 23.13 -5.10 11.00
CA THR A 16 22.03 -6.01 11.39
C THR A 16 20.71 -5.62 10.74
N LEU A 17 20.38 -4.33 10.66
CA LEU A 17 19.17 -3.85 9.99
C LEU A 17 19.19 -4.14 8.48
N VAL A 18 20.33 -3.90 7.82
CA VAL A 18 20.49 -4.20 6.39
C VAL A 18 20.35 -5.70 6.14
N LEU A 19 20.99 -6.55 6.94
CA LEU A 19 20.89 -8.00 6.79
C LEU A 19 19.46 -8.50 7.05
N GLY A 20 18.77 -7.98 8.07
CA GLY A 20 17.37 -8.31 8.33
C GLY A 20 16.44 -7.90 7.18
N TYR A 21 16.65 -6.71 6.60
CA TYR A 21 15.88 -6.25 5.45
C TYR A 21 16.15 -7.09 4.18
N LEU A 22 17.41 -7.42 3.91
CA LEU A 22 17.77 -8.31 2.81
C LEU A 22 17.14 -9.70 2.96
N PHE A 23 17.16 -10.26 4.18
CA PHE A 23 16.50 -11.53 4.47
C PHE A 23 14.98 -11.44 4.21
N TYR A 24 14.33 -10.36 4.65
CA TYR A 24 12.92 -10.12 4.39
C TYR A 24 12.60 -10.05 2.89
N LEU A 25 13.42 -9.33 2.10
CA LEU A 25 13.26 -9.27 0.64
C LEU A 25 13.45 -10.63 -0.02
N LEU A 26 14.44 -11.42 0.40
CA LEU A 26 14.68 -12.76 -0.13
C LEU A 26 13.52 -13.70 0.17
N LEU A 27 12.97 -13.63 1.38
CA LEU A 27 11.80 -14.42 1.77
C LEU A 27 10.57 -14.00 0.95
N GLY A 28 10.33 -12.71 0.77
CA GLY A 28 9.27 -12.19 -0.09
C GLY A 28 9.43 -12.65 -1.54
N ALA A 29 10.63 -12.54 -2.10
CA ALA A 29 10.92 -12.98 -3.47
C ALA A 29 10.68 -14.48 -3.66
N MET A 30 11.09 -15.31 -2.71
CA MET A 30 10.85 -16.76 -2.75
C MET A 30 9.35 -17.08 -2.69
N VAL A 31 8.61 -16.42 -1.80
CA VAL A 31 7.14 -16.61 -1.69
C VAL A 31 6.45 -16.18 -2.98
N PHE A 32 6.74 -14.99 -3.52
CA PHE A 32 6.15 -14.55 -4.79
C PHE A 32 6.51 -15.47 -5.94
N GLN A 33 7.77 -15.93 -6.03
CA GLN A 33 8.16 -16.88 -7.07
C GLN A 33 7.38 -18.20 -6.95
N LEU A 34 7.17 -18.71 -5.74
CA LEU A 34 6.41 -19.95 -5.53
C LEU A 34 4.93 -19.79 -5.87
N LEU A 35 4.32 -18.66 -5.50
CA LEU A 35 2.90 -18.40 -5.73
C LEU A 35 2.62 -18.05 -7.21
N GLU A 36 3.39 -17.13 -7.78
CA GLU A 36 3.09 -16.54 -9.09
C GLU A 36 3.59 -17.40 -10.26
N LYS A 37 4.72 -18.13 -10.11
CA LYS A 37 5.32 -18.88 -11.24
C LYS A 37 4.38 -19.94 -11.82
N GLN A 38 3.63 -20.62 -10.96
CA GLN A 38 2.68 -21.65 -11.42
C GLN A 38 1.45 -21.00 -12.10
N ALA A 39 0.95 -19.89 -11.57
CA ALA A 39 -0.17 -19.16 -12.15
C ALA A 39 0.21 -18.54 -13.51
N GLU A 40 1.41 -17.96 -13.62
CA GLU A 40 1.96 -17.42 -14.87
C GLU A 40 2.07 -18.52 -15.94
N ALA A 41 2.59 -19.70 -15.59
CA ALA A 41 2.70 -20.83 -16.50
C ALA A 41 1.33 -21.25 -17.05
N GLN A 42 0.32 -21.35 -16.17
CA GLN A 42 -1.05 -21.69 -16.58
C GLN A 42 -1.66 -20.62 -17.51
N SER A 43 -1.49 -19.34 -17.20
CA SER A 43 -1.96 -18.24 -18.06
C SER A 43 -1.26 -18.23 -19.42
N ARG A 44 0.05 -18.53 -19.45
CA ARG A 44 0.82 -18.65 -20.68
C ARG A 44 0.31 -19.80 -21.55
N ASP A 45 0.06 -20.95 -20.96
CA ASP A 45 -0.45 -22.11 -21.70
C ASP A 45 -1.87 -21.85 -22.23
N GLN A 46 -2.74 -21.20 -21.44
CA GLN A 46 -4.07 -20.77 -21.91
C GLN A 46 -3.99 -19.77 -23.06
N PHE A 47 -3.06 -18.82 -23.01
CA PHE A 47 -2.82 -17.89 -24.10
C PHE A 47 -2.41 -18.61 -25.38
N GLN A 48 -1.46 -19.56 -25.31
CA GLN A 48 -1.03 -20.34 -26.48
C GLN A 48 -2.16 -21.21 -27.04
N ILE A 49 -2.94 -21.88 -26.18
CA ILE A 49 -4.07 -22.70 -26.61
C ILE A 49 -5.13 -21.83 -27.31
N LYS A 50 -5.50 -20.68 -26.75
CA LYS A 50 -6.45 -19.75 -27.39
C LYS A 50 -5.94 -19.25 -28.73
N LYS A 51 -4.65 -18.93 -28.83
CA LYS A 51 -4.00 -18.53 -30.08
C LYS A 51 -4.07 -19.64 -31.13
N LEU A 52 -3.80 -20.88 -30.76
CA LEU A 52 -3.91 -22.04 -31.66
C LEU A 52 -5.36 -22.31 -32.08
N MET A 53 -6.31 -22.26 -31.15
CA MET A 53 -7.74 -22.39 -31.45
C MET A 53 -8.22 -21.30 -32.42
N PHE A 54 -7.74 -20.07 -32.26
CA PHE A 54 -8.05 -18.97 -33.16
C PHE A 54 -7.49 -19.22 -34.58
N LEU A 55 -6.23 -19.65 -34.70
CA LEU A 55 -5.64 -20.02 -35.99
C LEU A 55 -6.36 -21.21 -36.64
N GLN A 56 -6.80 -22.20 -35.85
CA GLN A 56 -7.55 -23.33 -36.35
C GLN A 56 -8.94 -22.93 -36.85
N ASN A 57 -9.60 -21.95 -36.19
CA ASN A 57 -10.89 -21.43 -36.59
C ASN A 57 -10.82 -20.60 -37.88
N TYR A 58 -9.67 -19.95 -38.13
CA TYR A 58 -9.44 -19.12 -39.31
C TYR A 58 -8.28 -19.66 -40.14
N THR A 59 -8.53 -20.70 -40.93
CA THR A 59 -7.52 -21.39 -41.75
C THR A 59 -6.87 -20.51 -42.83
N CYS A 60 -7.47 -19.36 -43.16
CA CYS A 60 -6.90 -18.36 -44.06
C CYS A 60 -5.87 -17.44 -43.40
N LEU A 61 -5.73 -17.47 -42.07
CA LEU A 61 -4.82 -16.63 -41.31
C LEU A 61 -3.58 -17.44 -40.89
N ASP A 62 -2.42 -17.02 -41.39
CA ASP A 62 -1.15 -17.65 -41.02
C ASP A 62 -0.64 -17.16 -39.64
N ARG A 63 0.18 -17.99 -38.99
CA ARG A 63 0.76 -17.69 -37.67
C ARG A 63 1.59 -16.41 -37.69
N GLN A 64 2.36 -16.15 -38.75
CA GLN A 64 3.20 -14.95 -38.85
C GLN A 64 2.34 -13.68 -38.96
N ALA A 65 1.28 -13.73 -39.77
CA ALA A 65 0.36 -12.59 -39.93
C ALA A 65 -0.35 -12.26 -38.60
N LEU A 66 -0.76 -13.28 -37.84
CA LEU A 66 -1.35 -13.09 -36.51
C LEU A 66 -0.33 -12.48 -35.53
N GLU A 67 0.91 -12.96 -35.52
CA GLU A 67 1.97 -12.43 -34.65
C GLU A 67 2.31 -10.97 -34.97
N GLN A 68 2.37 -10.61 -36.27
CA GLN A 68 2.54 -9.23 -36.70
C GLN A 68 1.39 -8.34 -36.25
N PHE A 69 0.15 -8.79 -36.38
CA PHE A 69 -1.02 -8.05 -35.92
C PHE A 69 -1.01 -7.84 -34.40
N VAL A 70 -0.70 -8.89 -33.63
CA VAL A 70 -0.55 -8.80 -32.17
C VAL A 70 0.55 -7.82 -31.79
N GLN A 71 1.68 -7.83 -32.50
CA GLN A 71 2.77 -6.88 -32.25
C GLN A 71 2.32 -5.42 -32.44
N VAL A 72 1.58 -5.12 -33.51
CA VAL A 72 1.03 -3.77 -33.73
C VAL A 72 0.07 -3.37 -32.61
N ILE A 73 -0.77 -4.29 -32.14
CA ILE A 73 -1.67 -4.04 -31.01
C ILE A 73 -0.88 -3.74 -29.72
N MET A 74 0.14 -4.55 -29.42
CA MET A 74 0.95 -4.38 -28.22
C MET A 74 1.74 -3.06 -28.26
N GLU A 75 2.28 -2.68 -29.42
CA GLU A 75 2.94 -1.39 -29.60
C GLU A 75 1.98 -0.20 -29.40
N ALA A 76 0.75 -0.32 -29.91
CA ALA A 76 -0.29 0.68 -29.68
C ALA A 76 -0.65 0.77 -28.18
N TRP A 77 -0.77 -0.36 -27.49
CA TRP A 77 -1.03 -0.42 -26.05
C TRP A 77 0.08 0.23 -25.23
N GLU A 78 1.35 -0.08 -25.53
CA GLU A 78 2.50 0.55 -24.87
C GLU A 78 2.53 2.07 -25.06
N LYS A 79 2.05 2.56 -26.21
CA LYS A 79 1.88 3.99 -26.46
C LYS A 79 0.65 4.61 -25.79
N GLY A 80 -0.12 3.81 -25.05
CA GLY A 80 -1.32 4.23 -24.34
C GLY A 80 -2.55 4.34 -25.24
N VAL A 81 -2.66 3.54 -26.29
CA VAL A 81 -3.85 3.46 -27.16
C VAL A 81 -4.60 2.16 -26.87
N ASN A 82 -5.90 2.26 -26.58
CA ASN A 82 -6.74 1.09 -26.33
C ASN A 82 -7.14 0.41 -27.66
N PRO A 83 -6.72 -0.84 -27.95
CA PRO A 83 -7.01 -1.54 -29.20
C PRO A 83 -8.47 -1.98 -29.34
N GLU A 84 -9.22 -2.06 -28.24
CA GLU A 84 -10.66 -2.36 -28.26
C GLU A 84 -11.50 -1.09 -28.50
N GLY A 85 -10.88 0.09 -28.43
CA GLY A 85 -11.57 1.36 -28.51
C GLY A 85 -11.94 1.77 -29.92
N ASN A 86 -13.13 2.33 -30.10
CA ASN A 86 -13.49 3.04 -31.34
C ASN A 86 -12.82 4.42 -31.37
N SER A 87 -12.66 5.01 -32.55
CA SER A 87 -12.07 6.36 -32.76
C SER A 87 -12.79 7.50 -32.04
N THR A 88 -13.98 7.24 -31.49
CA THR A 88 -14.77 8.17 -30.67
C THR A 88 -14.45 8.13 -29.18
N ASN A 89 -13.60 7.21 -28.72
CA ASN A 89 -13.22 7.15 -27.31
C ASN A 89 -12.42 8.39 -26.89
N PRO A 90 -12.61 8.87 -25.64
CA PRO A 90 -11.87 10.02 -25.14
C PRO A 90 -10.36 9.70 -25.11
N SER A 91 -9.55 10.74 -25.37
CA SER A 91 -8.10 10.63 -25.28
C SER A 91 -7.68 10.23 -23.87
N ASN A 92 -6.76 9.28 -23.75
CA ASN A 92 -6.14 8.94 -22.46
C ASN A 92 -5.33 10.11 -21.87
N TRP A 93 -5.04 11.14 -22.67
CA TRP A 93 -4.43 12.41 -22.25
C TRP A 93 -5.44 13.57 -22.21
N ASP A 94 -6.64 13.34 -21.66
CA ASP A 94 -7.49 14.45 -21.23
C ASP A 94 -6.95 15.13 -19.96
N PHE A 95 -7.53 16.27 -19.58
CA PHE A 95 -7.05 17.04 -18.43
C PHE A 95 -7.12 16.27 -17.10
N SER A 96 -8.16 15.47 -16.88
CA SER A 96 -8.35 14.71 -15.64
C SER A 96 -7.28 13.62 -15.51
N ASN A 97 -7.09 12.85 -16.57
CA ASN A 97 -6.05 11.81 -16.63
C ASN A 97 -4.64 12.41 -16.57
N SER A 98 -4.41 13.56 -17.20
CA SER A 98 -3.14 14.29 -17.14
C SER A 98 -2.84 14.83 -15.74
N PHE A 99 -3.84 15.37 -15.04
CA PHE A 99 -3.71 15.84 -13.66
C PHE A 99 -3.41 14.69 -12.70
N PHE A 100 -4.12 13.57 -12.86
CA PHE A 100 -3.86 12.36 -12.09
C PHE A 100 -2.44 11.83 -12.33
N PHE A 101 -2.02 11.73 -13.59
CA PHE A 101 -0.64 11.35 -13.95
C PHE A 101 0.38 12.28 -13.26
N ALA A 102 0.22 13.60 -13.37
CA ALA A 102 1.09 14.57 -12.73
C ALA A 102 1.17 14.36 -11.19
N GLY A 103 0.03 14.11 -10.55
CA GLY A 103 -0.04 13.73 -9.15
C GLY A 103 0.76 12.47 -8.82
N THR A 104 0.64 11.41 -9.63
CA THR A 104 1.36 10.14 -9.42
C THR A 104 2.88 10.27 -9.61
N VAL A 105 3.32 11.20 -10.48
CA VAL A 105 4.75 11.51 -10.69
C VAL A 105 5.32 12.22 -9.46
N VAL A 106 4.67 13.28 -8.97
CA VAL A 106 5.19 14.03 -7.79
C VAL A 106 5.07 13.28 -6.47
N THR A 107 4.13 12.33 -6.37
CA THR A 107 3.98 11.42 -5.22
C THR A 107 4.84 10.17 -5.32
N THR A 108 5.59 9.99 -6.40
CA THR A 108 6.44 8.81 -6.66
C THR A 108 5.68 7.47 -6.65
N ILE A 109 4.36 7.49 -6.89
CA ILE A 109 3.54 6.28 -6.98
C ILE A 109 3.77 5.58 -8.31
N GLY A 110 3.61 6.32 -9.42
CA GLY A 110 3.87 5.85 -10.79
C GLY A 110 3.19 4.52 -11.15
N TYR A 111 1.87 4.51 -11.40
CA TYR A 111 1.12 3.29 -11.75
C TYR A 111 1.56 2.58 -13.04
N GLY A 112 2.21 3.29 -13.98
CA GLY A 112 2.75 2.70 -15.21
C GLY A 112 1.72 2.38 -16.30
N ASN A 113 0.43 2.63 -16.06
CA ASN A 113 -0.64 2.46 -17.04
C ASN A 113 -0.69 3.58 -18.10
N LEU A 114 -0.15 4.75 -17.79
CA LEU A 114 -0.02 5.89 -18.69
C LEU A 114 1.37 6.50 -18.52
N ALA A 115 2.09 6.70 -19.63
CA ALA A 115 3.44 7.27 -19.63
C ALA A 115 3.68 8.11 -20.89
N PRO A 116 4.51 9.17 -20.84
CA PRO A 116 4.79 10.01 -21.99
C PRO A 116 5.63 9.23 -23.03
N SER A 117 5.06 9.07 -24.22
CA SER A 117 5.72 8.36 -25.33
C SER A 117 6.61 9.27 -26.19
N THR A 118 6.50 10.60 -26.02
CA THR A 118 7.28 11.58 -26.80
C THR A 118 8.57 11.95 -26.07
N VAL A 119 9.66 12.15 -26.82
CA VAL A 119 10.95 12.59 -26.26
C VAL A 119 10.79 13.88 -25.46
N ALA A 120 10.03 14.86 -25.98
CA ALA A 120 9.75 16.10 -25.28
C ALA A 120 8.98 15.88 -23.96
N GLY A 121 7.97 15.02 -23.97
CA GLY A 121 7.19 14.68 -22.76
C GLY A 121 8.01 13.94 -21.71
N GLN A 122 8.92 13.05 -22.14
CA GLN A 122 9.84 12.35 -21.24
C GLN A 122 10.83 13.31 -20.58
N VAL A 123 11.46 14.18 -21.38
CA VAL A 123 12.36 15.21 -20.86
C VAL A 123 11.63 16.15 -19.90
N PHE A 124 10.42 16.59 -20.25
CA PHE A 124 9.58 17.37 -19.34
C PHE A 124 9.27 16.61 -18.04
N CYS A 125 8.90 15.34 -18.12
CA CYS A 125 8.59 14.50 -16.95
C CYS A 125 9.79 14.41 -15.99
N VAL A 126 11.01 14.27 -16.51
CA VAL A 126 12.24 14.25 -15.69
C VAL A 126 12.41 15.56 -14.92
N PHE A 127 12.31 16.72 -15.59
CA PHE A 127 12.41 18.01 -14.92
C PHE A 127 11.24 18.26 -13.95
N TYR A 128 10.03 17.85 -14.33
CA TYR A 128 8.84 17.96 -13.50
C TYR A 128 8.99 17.14 -12.20
N ALA A 129 9.49 15.90 -12.29
CA ALA A 129 9.77 15.06 -11.12
C ALA A 129 10.89 15.63 -10.25
N LEU A 130 11.97 16.15 -10.86
CA LEU A 130 13.12 16.73 -10.14
C LEU A 130 12.72 17.82 -9.14
N PHE A 131 11.80 18.71 -9.53
CA PHE A 131 11.31 19.79 -8.66
C PHE A 131 10.03 19.41 -7.91
N GLY A 132 9.16 18.61 -8.54
CA GLY A 132 7.87 18.23 -7.99
C GLY A 132 7.96 17.31 -6.78
N VAL A 133 8.87 16.33 -6.79
CA VAL A 133 9.03 15.38 -5.66
C VAL A 133 9.50 16.08 -4.38
N PRO A 134 10.56 16.91 -4.38
CA PRO A 134 10.96 17.68 -3.19
C PRO A 134 9.87 18.62 -2.70
N LEU A 135 9.17 19.30 -3.62
CA LEU A 135 8.09 20.22 -3.26
C LEU A 135 6.92 19.47 -2.62
N ASN A 136 6.52 18.32 -3.19
CA ASN A 136 5.47 17.47 -2.64
C ASN A 136 5.84 16.94 -1.24
N LEU A 137 7.09 16.52 -1.03
CA LEU A 137 7.56 16.11 0.29
C LEU A 137 7.53 17.27 1.31
N ALA A 138 7.92 18.48 0.92
CA ALA A 138 7.83 19.66 1.78
C ALA A 138 6.36 20.01 2.11
N PHE A 139 5.47 19.90 1.12
CA PHE A 139 4.04 20.10 1.30
C PHE A 139 3.43 19.07 2.27
N LEU A 140 3.71 17.78 2.07
CA LEU A 140 3.25 16.71 2.97
C LEU A 140 3.75 16.88 4.41
N ASN A 141 5.00 17.34 4.58
CA ASN A 141 5.53 17.65 5.91
C ASN A 141 4.76 18.79 6.61
N ARG A 142 4.33 19.81 5.87
CA ARG A 142 3.52 20.91 6.41
C ARG A 142 2.10 20.45 6.73
N LEU A 143 1.48 19.67 5.84
CA LEU A 143 0.17 19.08 6.08
C LEU A 143 0.18 18.13 7.28
N GLY A 144 1.20 17.28 7.41
CA GLY A 144 1.34 16.35 8.53
C GLY A 144 1.45 17.07 9.88
N LYS A 145 2.16 18.19 9.94
CA LYS A 145 2.23 19.04 11.16
C LYS A 145 0.88 19.68 11.48
N GLY A 146 0.19 20.23 10.48
CA GLY A 146 -1.14 20.81 10.66
C GLY A 146 -2.14 19.78 11.18
N LEU A 147 -2.18 18.59 10.55
CA LEU A 147 -3.02 17.49 10.98
C LEU A 147 -2.67 17.04 12.41
N SER A 148 -1.38 16.90 12.73
CA SER A 148 -0.94 16.54 14.08
C SER A 148 -1.40 17.55 15.13
N THR A 149 -1.29 18.86 14.85
CA THR A 149 -1.81 19.89 15.76
C THR A 149 -3.33 19.79 15.93
N HIS A 150 -4.07 19.60 14.84
CA HIS A 150 -5.52 19.41 14.93
C HIS A 150 -5.91 18.15 15.68
N LEU A 151 -5.16 17.04 15.53
CA LEU A 151 -5.39 15.80 16.27
C LEU A 151 -5.13 15.99 17.77
N ILE A 152 -4.06 16.72 18.14
CA ILE A 152 -3.76 17.04 19.53
C ILE A 152 -4.82 17.96 20.13
N ASP A 153 -5.31 18.94 19.37
CA ASP A 153 -6.35 19.84 19.83
C ASP A 153 -7.70 19.14 19.94
N LEU A 154 -8.01 18.21 19.04
CA LEU A 154 -9.18 17.33 19.12
C LEU A 154 -9.09 16.40 20.33
N ASP A 155 -7.95 15.75 20.56
CA ASP A 155 -7.71 14.91 21.74
C ASP A 155 -7.92 15.71 23.03
N ARG A 156 -7.31 16.90 23.12
CA ARG A 156 -7.46 17.80 24.27
C ARG A 156 -8.90 18.24 24.46
N TRP A 157 -9.61 18.53 23.36
CA TRP A 157 -11.02 18.93 23.40
C TRP A 157 -11.93 17.78 23.83
N VAL A 158 -11.72 16.56 23.32
CA VAL A 158 -12.45 15.35 23.71
C VAL A 158 -12.22 15.05 25.18
N HIS A 159 -10.98 15.04 25.65
CA HIS A 159 -10.66 14.82 27.07
C HIS A 159 -11.22 15.91 27.99
N LYS A 160 -11.20 17.18 27.57
CA LYS A 160 -11.83 18.27 28.32
C LYS A 160 -13.35 18.13 28.35
N SER A 161 -13.96 17.74 27.24
CA SER A 161 -15.40 17.56 27.13
C SER A 161 -15.87 16.34 27.93
N GLY A 162 -15.07 15.28 28.06
CA GLY A 162 -15.33 14.13 28.93
C GLY A 162 -15.40 14.51 30.41
N ARG A 163 -14.37 15.18 30.94
CA ARG A 163 -14.36 15.66 32.35
C ARG A 163 -15.47 16.67 32.64
N ALA A 164 -15.77 17.55 31.69
CA ALA A 164 -16.87 18.50 31.84
C ALA A 164 -18.25 17.83 31.80
N GLN A 165 -18.38 16.70 31.09
CA GLN A 165 -19.61 15.91 31.02
C GLN A 165 -19.81 15.08 32.29
N GLU A 166 -18.77 14.44 32.85
CA GLU A 166 -18.83 13.73 34.14
C GLU A 166 -19.32 14.65 35.27
N ASN A 167 -18.74 15.85 35.38
CA ASN A 167 -19.17 16.85 36.36
C ASN A 167 -20.62 17.30 36.13
N LYS A 168 -21.10 17.35 34.88
CA LYS A 168 -22.48 17.71 34.55
C LYS A 168 -23.46 16.57 34.77
N ILE A 169 -23.07 15.31 34.60
CA ILE A 169 -23.90 14.13 34.88
C ILE A 169 -24.10 13.97 36.38
N ALA A 170 -23.05 14.18 37.18
CA ALA A 170 -23.14 14.23 38.64
C ALA A 170 -24.15 15.28 39.13
N ILE A 171 -24.19 16.45 38.48
CA ILE A 171 -25.10 17.56 38.82
C ILE A 171 -26.51 17.36 38.21
N LYS A 172 -26.66 16.76 37.03
CA LYS A 172 -27.96 16.56 36.34
C LYS A 172 -28.80 15.44 36.96
N ASN A 173 -28.20 14.50 37.70
CA ASN A 173 -28.94 13.54 38.53
C ASN A 173 -29.79 14.22 39.64
N LEU A 174 -29.71 15.56 39.79
CA LEU A 174 -30.55 16.38 40.66
C LEU A 174 -31.72 17.11 39.96
N GLY A 175 -31.91 16.99 38.64
CA GLY A 175 -33.08 17.60 37.97
C GLY A 175 -32.99 17.66 36.44
N THR A 176 -34.00 17.15 35.74
CA THR A 176 -34.02 17.00 34.27
C THR A 176 -35.08 17.87 33.59
N ASP A 177 -34.65 18.67 32.61
CA ASP A 177 -35.49 19.45 31.66
C ASP A 177 -35.14 19.08 30.18
N PRO A 178 -36.11 18.93 29.25
CA PRO A 178 -35.91 18.32 27.92
C PRO A 178 -35.23 19.20 26.86
N SER A 179 -35.10 20.51 27.08
CA SER A 179 -34.60 21.50 26.09
C SER A 179 -33.11 21.34 25.71
N LYS A 180 -32.30 20.64 26.54
CA LYS A 180 -30.87 20.36 26.29
C LYS A 180 -30.61 19.32 25.20
N HIS A 181 -31.65 18.61 24.75
CA HIS A 181 -31.50 17.50 23.81
C HIS A 181 -31.00 17.97 22.44
N TYR A 182 -31.47 19.12 21.93
CA TYR A 182 -31.13 19.63 20.60
C TYR A 182 -29.63 19.97 20.42
N ILE A 183 -29.02 20.63 21.40
CA ILE A 183 -27.58 21.01 21.39
C ILE A 183 -26.66 19.79 21.49
N SER A 184 -27.08 18.76 22.24
CA SER A 184 -26.35 17.50 22.33
C SER A 184 -26.42 16.75 21.00
N VAL A 185 -27.61 16.69 20.40
CA VAL A 185 -27.82 16.02 19.10
C VAL A 185 -27.02 16.72 18.00
N TYR A 186 -26.99 18.05 17.92
CA TYR A 186 -26.19 18.77 16.93
C TYR A 186 -24.67 18.53 17.10
N ARG A 187 -24.16 18.52 18.34
CA ARG A 187 -22.74 18.16 18.60
C ARG A 187 -22.44 16.71 18.23
N SER A 188 -23.36 15.79 18.50
CA SER A 188 -23.23 14.40 18.06
C SER A 188 -23.25 14.30 16.54
N LEU A 189 -24.13 15.03 15.85
CA LEU A 189 -24.21 15.05 14.39
C LEU A 189 -22.97 15.68 13.74
N ALA A 190 -22.41 16.74 14.32
CA ALA A 190 -21.18 17.36 13.84
C ALA A 190 -19.94 16.48 14.09
N ALA A 191 -19.88 15.80 15.24
CA ALA A 191 -18.86 14.79 15.51
C ALA A 191 -19.02 13.60 14.55
N ILE A 192 -20.24 13.14 14.29
CA ILE A 192 -20.54 12.10 13.30
C ILE A 192 -20.10 12.55 11.90
N TRP A 193 -20.33 13.82 11.51
CA TRP A 193 -19.90 14.36 10.22
C TRP A 193 -18.38 14.45 10.07
N ILE A 194 -17.67 14.84 11.13
CA ILE A 194 -16.20 14.85 11.16
C ILE A 194 -15.65 13.42 11.16
N VAL A 195 -16.26 12.52 11.91
CA VAL A 195 -15.95 11.08 11.88
C VAL A 195 -16.27 10.50 10.52
N PHE A 196 -17.29 10.98 9.80
CA PHE A 196 -17.61 10.54 8.43
C PHE A 196 -16.59 11.07 7.43
N GLY A 197 -16.11 12.31 7.57
CA GLY A 197 -15.04 12.88 6.74
C GLY A 197 -13.69 12.20 6.98
N LEU A 198 -13.39 11.88 8.24
CA LEU A 198 -12.20 11.11 8.63
C LEU A 198 -12.33 9.62 8.28
N ALA A 199 -13.52 9.04 8.38
CA ALA A 199 -13.80 7.67 7.95
C ALA A 199 -13.76 7.57 6.43
N TRP A 200 -14.17 8.58 5.67
CA TRP A 200 -14.07 8.60 4.21
C TRP A 200 -12.60 8.73 3.76
N LEU A 201 -11.80 9.54 4.45
CA LEU A 201 -10.34 9.58 4.28
C LEU A 201 -9.68 8.25 4.69
N ALA A 202 -10.10 7.66 5.81
CA ALA A 202 -9.63 6.36 6.25
C ALA A 202 -10.15 5.22 5.36
N LEU A 203 -11.28 5.37 4.68
CA LEU A 203 -11.85 4.42 3.71
C LEU A 203 -11.14 4.55 2.37
N ILE A 204 -10.58 5.71 2.03
CA ILE A 204 -9.60 5.84 0.93
C ILE A 204 -8.29 5.11 1.26
N PHE A 205 -7.77 5.26 2.48
CA PHE A 205 -6.59 4.52 2.92
C PHE A 205 -6.87 3.01 3.13
N ASN A 206 -8.04 2.65 3.65
CA ASN A 206 -8.48 1.27 3.87
C ASN A 206 -8.98 0.60 2.59
N LEU A 207 -9.52 1.32 1.60
CA LEU A 207 -9.80 0.77 0.27
C LEU A 207 -8.48 0.46 -0.45
N GLY A 208 -7.45 1.28 -0.22
CA GLY A 208 -6.08 0.98 -0.62
C GLY A 208 -5.52 -0.27 0.07
N ALA A 209 -5.78 -0.47 1.36
CA ALA A 209 -5.35 -1.65 2.11
C ALA A 209 -6.20 -2.91 1.86
N ASP A 210 -7.50 -2.78 1.62
CA ASP A 210 -8.47 -3.87 1.38
C ASP A 210 -8.43 -4.33 -0.09
N LEU A 211 -8.08 -3.45 -1.03
CA LEU A 211 -7.64 -3.85 -2.38
C LEU A 211 -6.34 -4.65 -2.31
N MET A 212 -5.40 -4.24 -1.48
CA MET A 212 -4.16 -4.99 -1.25
C MET A 212 -4.45 -6.36 -0.60
N GLU A 213 -5.35 -6.44 0.37
CA GLU A 213 -5.68 -7.68 1.08
C GLU A 213 -6.57 -8.63 0.27
N LYS A 214 -7.50 -8.13 -0.55
CA LYS A 214 -8.26 -8.95 -1.51
C LYS A 214 -7.38 -9.51 -2.62
N PHE A 215 -6.35 -8.77 -3.04
CA PHE A 215 -5.32 -9.27 -3.96
C PHE A 215 -4.50 -10.40 -3.32
N LEU A 216 -4.23 -10.31 -2.01
CA LEU A 216 -3.54 -11.36 -1.24
C LEU A 216 -4.42 -12.59 -0.92
N GLN A 217 -5.74 -12.42 -0.74
CA GLN A 217 -6.69 -13.51 -0.44
C GLN A 217 -7.14 -14.27 -1.69
N LEU A 218 -7.28 -13.59 -2.84
CA LEU A 218 -7.49 -14.27 -4.14
C LEU A 218 -6.33 -15.21 -4.49
N ASN A 219 -5.14 -14.96 -3.93
CA ASN A 219 -3.98 -15.83 -4.05
C ASN A 219 -3.92 -16.95 -2.98
N LYS A 220 -4.84 -16.96 -2.00
CA LYS A 220 -4.84 -17.89 -0.85
C LYS A 220 -5.93 -18.97 -0.90
N GLN A 221 -6.83 -19.00 -1.90
CA GLN A 221 -7.99 -19.90 -1.95
C GLN A 221 -8.06 -20.81 -3.19
N LYS A 222 -6.99 -21.56 -3.47
CA LYS A 222 -7.11 -22.91 -4.09
C LYS A 222 -6.84 -23.97 -2.99
N PRO A 223 -7.67 -25.03 -2.85
CA PRO A 223 -7.83 -25.78 -1.59
C PRO A 223 -6.81 -26.91 -1.29
N HIS A 224 -6.71 -27.14 0.02
CA HIS A 224 -6.09 -28.17 0.90
C HIS A 224 -6.18 -29.66 0.47
N PRO A 225 -5.38 -30.61 1.04
CA PRO A 225 -5.59 -31.13 2.41
C PRO A 225 -4.28 -31.30 3.24
N GLU A 226 -4.34 -31.00 4.54
CA GLU A 226 -4.33 -31.97 5.65
C GLU A 226 -3.03 -32.80 5.67
N THR A 227 -2.32 -32.96 6.76
CA THR A 227 -2.69 -33.85 7.88
C THR A 227 -1.47 -33.77 8.81
N THR A 228 -1.60 -33.22 10.01
CA THR A 228 -1.70 -33.97 11.27
C THR A 228 -0.38 -34.65 11.68
N GLU A 229 0.03 -34.34 12.91
CA GLU A 229 0.59 -35.27 13.90
C GLU A 229 2.11 -35.56 14.02
N VAL A 230 2.52 -35.53 15.30
CA VAL A 230 3.43 -36.44 16.03
C VAL A 230 4.94 -36.12 16.00
N THR A 231 5.79 -36.23 17.04
CA THR A 231 5.79 -36.29 18.54
C THR A 231 7.30 -36.39 18.92
N VAL A 232 7.67 -36.16 20.20
CA VAL A 232 8.88 -36.64 20.95
C VAL A 232 10.24 -36.01 20.54
N SER A 233 11.28 -35.76 21.36
CA SER A 233 11.80 -36.17 22.70
C SER A 233 12.97 -35.21 23.02
N LYS A 234 13.16 -34.63 24.23
CA LYS A 234 13.67 -35.16 25.52
C LYS A 234 15.22 -35.29 25.64
N GLY A 235 15.78 -34.75 26.73
CA GLY A 235 17.07 -35.12 27.36
C GLY A 235 17.82 -33.89 27.96
N GLU A 236 17.81 -33.64 29.28
CA GLU A 236 18.73 -34.16 30.35
C GLU A 236 20.14 -33.51 30.30
N ASP A 237 20.90 -33.14 31.34
CA ASP A 237 20.90 -33.28 32.82
C ASP A 237 22.08 -32.38 33.34
N ASN A 238 21.91 -31.41 34.27
CA ASN A 238 22.41 -31.41 35.68
C ASN A 238 23.93 -31.04 35.88
N PRO A 239 24.49 -30.94 37.10
CA PRO A 239 24.78 -29.67 37.82
C PRO A 239 26.25 -29.50 38.27
N GLY A 240 26.64 -28.32 38.80
CA GLY A 240 27.96 -28.15 39.42
C GLY A 240 28.30 -26.72 39.91
N GLN A 241 28.15 -26.50 41.21
CA GLN A 241 28.52 -25.35 42.06
C GLN A 241 30.05 -25.40 42.42
N PRO A 242 30.74 -24.48 43.17
CA PRO A 242 30.48 -23.11 43.68
C PRO A 242 31.60 -22.04 43.43
N ARG A 243 31.28 -20.78 43.84
CA ARG A 243 32.12 -19.64 44.33
C ARG A 243 33.62 -19.89 44.57
N ILE A 244 34.47 -18.89 44.25
CA ILE A 244 35.40 -18.21 45.22
C ILE A 244 35.63 -16.73 44.80
N HIS A 245 35.63 -15.84 45.81
CA HIS A 245 35.94 -14.40 45.83
C HIS A 245 37.46 -14.13 45.68
N ILE A 246 37.87 -12.93 45.24
CA ILE A 246 38.75 -11.97 45.95
C ILE A 246 39.02 -10.75 45.04
N PRO A 247 38.94 -9.51 45.56
CA PRO A 247 39.22 -8.27 44.83
C PRO A 247 40.65 -7.76 45.08
N SER A 248 41.20 -7.02 44.11
CA SER A 248 42.04 -5.82 44.24
C SER A 248 42.24 -5.22 42.86
#